data_AF-A0A0S6XU22-F1
#
_entry.id   AF-A0A0S6XU22-F1
#
_cell.length_a   1.000
_cell.length_b   1.000
_cell.length_c   1.000
_cell.angle_alpha   90.00
_cell.angle_beta   90.00
_cell.angle_gamma   90.00
#
_symmetry.space_group_name_H-M   'P 1'
#
loop_
_entity.id
_entity.type
_entity.pdbx_description
1 polymer ?
#
loop_
_entity_poly.entity_id
_entity_poly.type
_entity_poly.pdbx_seq_one_letter_code
_entity_poly.pdbx_strand_id
1 'polypeptide(L)'
;MTLSSKPHNAVSESSLPQSCTTFRRFLRLLAGGLPTMGNEDTERALAAESEIYTQVTTQAAELLGGGQQAADDIPSPTSERRRAESLSEPVNVELSSSSTVLYLAYGSNLCDQTFLKMRKIKPLSSINVQVPELRLTFDLAGLPYTEPCFANSARRLPDPSADAASAKESTPLLGPANPTGGGYRKDRWTKGLIGVVYEVTKSDYARIIATEGGGSSYQDILIDCYALSTDEEKPIPDVPEGQPFKVHTLFAPPELREANPTGTMQRRPNPSYAQPSARYLKLIRDGGEQRKLPLEYRAYLESLRPYTITTWRQRMGQIVMTATWMPLIVIYLRLSRLVADKKGRAPWWLQKYSTLLFKTMWLTYDSIYKPLFGDGERTIGDDA
;
A
#
# COMPACT_ATOMS: atom_id res chain seq x y z
N MET A 1 47.44 -62.82 11.42
CA MET A 1 46.72 -62.37 10.20
C MET A 1 45.23 -62.53 10.45
N THR A 2 44.39 -61.77 9.75
CA THR A 2 42.91 -61.63 9.81
C THR A 2 42.41 -60.59 10.83
N LEU A 3 42.25 -59.33 10.43
CA LEU A 3 41.13 -58.70 9.68
C LEU A 3 39.81 -58.63 10.45
N SER A 4 39.44 -57.37 10.68
CA SER A 4 38.24 -56.81 11.28
C SER A 4 36.97 -57.15 10.53
N SER A 5 35.91 -57.52 11.26
CA SER A 5 34.52 -57.43 10.81
C SER A 5 33.62 -57.04 11.99
N LYS A 6 33.02 -55.84 11.94
CA LYS A 6 31.87 -55.45 12.76
C LYS A 6 30.61 -55.44 11.88
N PRO A 7 29.48 -56.03 12.29
CA PRO A 7 28.21 -55.82 11.62
C PRO A 7 27.48 -54.57 12.15
N HIS A 8 26.65 -54.04 11.26
CA HIS A 8 25.77 -52.88 11.34
C HIS A 8 24.92 -52.77 12.61
N ASN A 9 24.84 -51.55 13.17
CA ASN A 9 23.69 -51.11 13.96
C ASN A 9 22.87 -50.12 13.12
N ALA A 10 21.60 -50.46 12.90
CA ALA A 10 20.59 -49.59 12.34
C ALA A 10 20.26 -48.47 13.33
N VAL A 11 20.25 -47.23 12.86
CA VAL A 11 19.77 -46.07 13.63
C VAL A 11 18.32 -45.80 13.25
N SER A 12 17.48 -45.80 14.28
CA SER A 12 16.05 -45.49 14.30
C SER A 12 15.72 -44.15 13.62
N GLU A 13 14.70 -44.19 12.76
CA GLU A 13 14.18 -43.09 11.93
C GLU A 13 13.25 -42.10 12.70
N SER A 14 13.46 -41.90 14.00
CA SER A 14 12.47 -41.23 14.88
C SER A 14 12.85 -39.83 15.38
N SER A 15 13.64 -39.04 14.64
CA SER A 15 13.96 -37.66 15.04
C SER A 15 14.13 -36.68 13.86
N LEU A 16 13.01 -36.38 13.18
CA LEU A 16 12.92 -35.21 12.29
C LEU A 16 11.78 -34.29 12.77
N PRO A 17 11.96 -32.96 12.71
CA PRO A 17 10.94 -32.00 13.13
C PRO A 17 9.66 -32.19 12.30
N GLN A 18 8.50 -32.15 12.97
CA GLN A 18 7.18 -32.37 12.37
C GLN A 18 6.92 -31.51 11.12
N SER A 19 7.56 -30.34 10.99
CA SER A 19 7.48 -29.45 9.81
C SER A 19 8.06 -30.06 8.53
N CYS A 20 9.11 -30.88 8.62
CA CYS A 20 9.72 -31.56 7.47
C CYS A 20 8.87 -32.74 6.96
N THR A 21 8.11 -33.36 7.87
CA THR A 21 7.25 -34.51 7.54
C THR A 21 6.01 -34.06 6.74
N THR A 22 5.45 -32.91 7.09
CA THR A 22 4.30 -32.29 6.37
C THR A 22 4.68 -31.84 4.97
N PHE A 23 5.87 -31.23 4.80
CA PHE A 23 6.37 -30.79 3.48
C PHE A 23 6.68 -31.96 2.54
N ARG A 24 7.23 -33.07 3.06
CA ARG A 24 7.44 -34.30 2.28
C ARG A 24 6.13 -35.01 1.92
N ARG A 25 5.11 -34.95 2.78
CA ARG A 25 3.76 -35.47 2.47
C ARG A 25 3.08 -34.67 1.36
N PHE A 26 3.24 -33.34 1.39
CA PHE A 26 2.76 -32.44 0.35
C PHE A 26 3.43 -32.68 -1.02
N LEU A 27 4.76 -32.87 -1.04
CA LEU A 27 5.47 -33.23 -2.28
C LEU A 27 5.07 -34.61 -2.85
N ARG A 28 4.69 -35.58 -2.00
CA ARG A 28 4.14 -36.87 -2.45
C ARG A 28 2.71 -36.75 -3.00
N LEU A 29 1.90 -35.84 -2.46
CA LEU A 29 0.55 -35.55 -2.97
C LEU A 29 0.57 -34.84 -4.34
N LEU A 30 1.62 -34.09 -4.66
CA LEU A 30 1.82 -33.51 -5.99
C LEU A 30 2.32 -34.53 -7.03
N ALA A 31 2.91 -35.64 -6.57
CA ALA A 31 3.48 -36.68 -7.44
C ALA A 31 2.57 -37.91 -7.65
N GLY A 32 1.48 -38.05 -6.88
CA GLY A 32 0.51 -39.13 -7.02
C GLY A 32 -0.91 -38.55 -7.15
N GLY A 33 -1.64 -38.98 -8.18
CA GLY A 33 -2.99 -38.49 -8.49
C GLY A 33 -3.94 -38.46 -7.28
N LEU A 34 -4.75 -37.40 -7.20
CA LEU A 34 -5.60 -37.06 -6.07
C LEU A 34 -6.58 -38.18 -5.67
N PRO A 35 -6.63 -38.58 -4.39
CA PRO A 35 -7.89 -38.90 -3.75
C PRO A 35 -8.60 -37.61 -3.32
N THR A 36 -9.91 -37.57 -3.48
CA THR A 36 -10.79 -36.46 -3.12
C THR A 36 -10.69 -36.14 -1.62
N MET A 37 -10.06 -35.01 -1.26
CA MET A 37 -10.05 -34.48 0.11
C MET A 37 -11.40 -33.84 0.45
N GLY A 38 -11.88 -34.10 1.67
CA GLY A 38 -13.12 -33.53 2.20
C GLY A 38 -13.00 -32.04 2.53
N ASN A 39 -14.15 -31.35 2.53
CA ASN A 39 -14.26 -29.90 2.68
C ASN A 39 -13.64 -29.39 4.01
N GLU A 40 -13.75 -30.16 5.10
CA GLU A 40 -13.24 -29.77 6.43
C GLU A 40 -11.70 -29.81 6.54
N ASP A 41 -11.03 -30.79 5.94
CA ASP A 41 -9.56 -30.85 5.91
C ASP A 41 -8.97 -29.77 5.01
N THR A 42 -9.72 -29.42 3.96
CA THR A 42 -9.41 -28.30 3.07
C THR A 42 -9.56 -26.97 3.82
N GLU A 43 -10.65 -26.77 4.56
CA GLU A 43 -10.87 -25.58 5.39
C GLU A 43 -9.82 -25.43 6.51
N ARG A 44 -9.41 -26.54 7.16
CA ARG A 44 -8.34 -26.51 8.18
C ARG A 44 -6.97 -26.19 7.60
N ALA A 45 -6.64 -26.76 6.44
CA ALA A 45 -5.41 -26.40 5.71
C ALA A 45 -5.44 -24.92 5.27
N LEU A 46 -6.60 -24.43 4.80
CA LEU A 46 -6.79 -23.03 4.38
C LEU A 46 -6.75 -22.03 5.55
N ALA A 47 -7.26 -22.40 6.73
CA ALA A 47 -7.17 -21.63 7.95
C ALA A 47 -5.71 -21.54 8.44
N ALA A 48 -5.00 -22.67 8.44
CA ALA A 48 -3.57 -22.72 8.76
C ALA A 48 -2.72 -21.90 7.75
N GLU A 49 -3.08 -21.89 6.47
CA GLU A 49 -2.41 -21.07 5.45
C GLU A 49 -2.70 -19.57 5.60
N SER A 50 -3.94 -19.19 5.96
CA SER A 50 -4.29 -17.80 6.29
C SER A 50 -3.53 -17.34 7.53
N GLU A 51 -3.35 -18.22 8.51
CA GLU A 51 -2.61 -17.96 9.73
C GLU A 51 -1.10 -17.86 9.46
N ILE A 52 -0.52 -18.74 8.63
CA ILE A 52 0.88 -18.65 8.19
C ILE A 52 1.12 -17.40 7.34
N TYR A 53 0.23 -17.04 6.41
CA TYR A 53 0.36 -15.83 5.61
C TYR A 53 0.24 -14.56 6.48
N THR A 54 -0.69 -14.55 7.44
CA THR A 54 -0.85 -13.46 8.41
C THR A 54 0.34 -13.40 9.36
N GLN A 55 0.89 -14.53 9.81
CA GLN A 55 2.10 -14.58 10.63
C GLN A 55 3.35 -14.20 9.84
N VAL A 56 3.46 -14.51 8.54
CA VAL A 56 4.60 -14.14 7.70
C VAL A 56 4.52 -12.68 7.24
N THR A 57 3.34 -12.13 6.99
CA THR A 57 3.14 -10.70 6.71
C THR A 57 3.27 -9.86 7.98
N THR A 58 2.76 -10.34 9.10
CA THR A 58 2.99 -9.76 10.43
C THR A 58 4.47 -9.88 10.81
N GLN A 59 5.14 -11.02 10.60
CA GLN A 59 6.60 -11.13 10.78
C GLN A 59 7.37 -10.30 9.78
N ALA A 60 6.94 -10.12 8.53
CA ALA A 60 7.59 -9.19 7.60
C ALA A 60 7.43 -7.74 8.08
N ALA A 61 6.27 -7.39 8.65
CA ALA A 61 5.99 -6.11 9.28
C ALA A 61 6.70 -5.91 10.63
N GLU A 62 6.91 -6.96 11.43
CA GLU A 62 7.62 -6.97 12.72
C GLU A 62 9.14 -7.06 12.53
N LEU A 63 9.62 -7.78 11.51
CA LEU A 63 11.00 -7.70 11.02
C LEU A 63 11.29 -6.34 10.37
N LEU A 64 10.26 -5.54 10.08
CA LEU A 64 10.36 -4.11 9.74
C LEU A 64 10.21 -3.19 10.97
N GLY A 65 9.86 -3.70 12.15
CA GLY A 65 9.68 -2.89 13.35
C GLY A 65 9.49 -3.71 14.63
N GLY A 66 10.58 -3.96 15.37
CA GLY A 66 10.55 -4.46 16.74
C GLY A 66 10.03 -3.39 17.70
N GLY A 67 9.05 -3.77 18.53
CA GLY A 67 8.20 -2.88 19.30
C GLY A 67 8.72 -2.43 20.65
N GLN A 68 8.16 -1.31 21.11
CA GLN A 68 8.01 -0.93 22.51
C GLN A 68 6.77 -0.01 22.59
N GLN A 69 5.91 -0.24 23.59
CA GLN A 69 4.69 0.55 23.84
C GLN A 69 5.05 2.03 24.03
N ALA A 70 4.35 2.92 23.32
CA ALA A 70 4.40 4.36 23.55
C ALA A 70 2.97 4.94 23.46
N ALA A 71 2.67 5.75 24.47
CA ALA A 71 1.38 6.30 24.86
C ALA A 71 0.73 7.26 23.83
N ASP A 72 -0.57 7.50 24.06
CA ASP A 72 -1.52 8.35 23.35
C ASP A 72 -1.17 9.85 23.32
N ASP A 73 -0.06 10.25 22.69
CA ASP A 73 0.22 11.66 22.39
C ASP A 73 -0.25 11.99 20.96
N ILE A 74 -1.44 12.58 20.84
CA ILE A 74 -1.86 13.23 19.58
C ILE A 74 -0.90 14.41 19.32
N PRO A 75 -0.25 14.50 18.15
CA PRO A 75 0.68 15.58 17.87
C PRO A 75 -0.03 16.93 17.90
N SER A 76 0.64 17.94 18.46
CA SER A 76 0.11 19.31 18.48
C SER A 76 -0.20 19.83 17.06
N PRO A 77 -1.14 20.77 16.88
CA PRO A 77 -1.41 21.35 15.57
C PRO A 77 -0.20 22.07 14.99
N THR A 78 0.08 21.89 13.69
CA THR A 78 1.17 22.62 13.01
C THR A 78 0.90 24.12 13.01
N SER A 79 1.82 24.89 13.60
CA SER A 79 1.67 26.34 13.79
C SER A 79 1.57 27.12 12.47
N GLU A 80 0.81 28.22 12.48
CA GLU A 80 0.69 29.14 11.34
C GLU A 80 2.05 29.66 10.88
N ARG A 81 2.93 29.98 11.82
CA ARG A 81 4.30 30.41 11.53
C ARG A 81 5.06 29.36 10.71
N ARG A 82 5.03 28.09 11.14
CA ARG A 82 5.73 27.01 10.42
C ARG A 82 5.16 26.80 9.03
N ARG A 83 3.84 26.93 8.86
CA ARG A 83 3.19 26.88 7.54
C ARG A 83 3.64 28.03 6.65
N ALA A 84 3.68 29.26 7.16
CA ALA A 84 4.15 30.42 6.40
C ALA A 84 5.62 30.28 5.96
N GLU A 85 6.48 29.76 6.84
CA GLU A 85 7.91 29.50 6.54
C GLU A 85 8.11 28.47 5.41
N SER A 86 7.16 27.55 5.22
CA SER A 86 7.25 26.53 4.16
C SER A 86 7.10 27.10 2.74
N LEU A 87 6.51 28.29 2.56
CA LEU A 87 6.20 28.85 1.24
C LEU A 87 7.44 29.01 0.32
N SER A 88 8.62 29.19 0.91
CA SER A 88 9.90 29.31 0.21
C SER A 88 10.76 28.04 0.27
N GLU A 89 10.22 26.90 0.70
CA GLU A 89 10.99 25.67 0.82
C GLU A 89 11.40 25.10 -0.55
N PRO A 90 12.66 24.66 -0.72
CA PRO A 90 13.08 23.96 -1.93
C PRO A 90 12.58 22.52 -1.92
N VAL A 91 12.34 21.98 -3.12
CA VAL A 91 12.01 20.54 -3.30
C VAL A 91 13.12 19.63 -2.76
N ASN A 92 14.39 20.05 -2.84
CA ASN A 92 15.48 19.29 -2.25
C ASN A 92 15.60 19.61 -0.75
N VAL A 93 15.17 18.67 0.09
CA VAL A 93 15.19 18.78 1.56
C VAL A 93 16.58 19.11 2.13
N GLU A 94 17.66 18.66 1.49
CA GLU A 94 19.03 18.96 1.95
C GLU A 94 19.38 20.46 1.80
N LEU A 95 18.73 21.15 0.85
CA LEU A 95 18.89 22.59 0.63
C LEU A 95 17.95 23.42 1.52
N SER A 96 17.00 22.80 2.21
CA SER A 96 16.06 23.51 3.09
C SER A 96 16.80 24.07 4.31
N SER A 97 16.53 25.34 4.62
CA SER A 97 17.05 26.04 5.81
C SER A 97 16.41 25.53 7.11
N SER A 98 15.22 24.93 7.03
CA SER A 98 14.53 24.35 8.18
C SER A 98 15.20 23.05 8.62
N SER A 99 15.16 22.75 9.92
CA SER A 99 15.55 21.45 10.47
C SER A 99 14.43 20.40 10.37
N THR A 100 13.21 20.84 10.05
CA THR A 100 12.01 20.01 9.95
C THR A 100 11.42 20.06 8.55
N VAL A 101 10.66 19.03 8.19
CA VAL A 101 10.00 18.87 6.89
C VAL A 101 8.50 18.69 7.13
N LEU A 102 7.68 19.40 6.35
CA LEU A 102 6.24 19.16 6.31
C LEU A 102 5.95 18.06 5.29
N TYR A 103 5.55 16.89 5.77
CA TYR A 103 5.28 15.71 4.95
C TYR A 103 3.79 15.38 4.91
N LEU A 104 3.22 15.34 3.71
CA LEU A 104 1.82 14.95 3.49
C LEU A 104 1.68 13.43 3.37
N ALA A 105 0.89 12.85 4.28
CA ALA A 105 0.42 11.48 4.25
C ALA A 105 -1.04 11.40 3.77
N TYR A 106 -1.32 10.47 2.86
CA TYR A 106 -2.67 10.21 2.34
C TYR A 106 -3.01 8.72 2.20
N GLY A 107 -2.03 7.82 2.42
CA GLY A 107 -2.19 6.37 2.37
C GLY A 107 -2.01 5.72 3.74
N SER A 108 -1.26 4.62 3.80
CA SER A 108 -1.00 3.89 5.06
C SER A 108 -0.38 4.73 6.18
N ASN A 109 0.26 5.86 5.86
CA ASN A 109 0.92 6.74 6.83
C ASN A 109 -0.06 7.59 7.64
N LEU A 110 -1.34 7.52 7.32
CA LEU A 110 -2.39 8.03 8.19
C LEU A 110 -2.46 7.23 9.50
N CYS A 111 -2.16 5.93 9.46
CA CYS A 111 -2.30 5.03 10.61
C CYS A 111 -1.09 5.05 11.55
N ASP A 112 -1.34 5.10 12.86
CA ASP A 112 -0.32 5.00 13.91
C ASP A 112 0.47 3.69 13.85
N GLN A 113 -0.19 2.59 13.53
CA GLN A 113 0.46 1.29 13.37
C GLN A 113 1.59 1.37 12.32
N THR A 114 1.37 2.10 11.24
CA THR A 114 2.35 2.19 10.16
C THR A 114 3.36 3.32 10.39
N PHE A 115 2.88 4.50 10.82
CA PHE A 115 3.72 5.69 10.95
C PHE A 115 4.55 5.70 12.23
N LEU A 116 3.90 5.52 13.38
CA LEU A 116 4.57 5.55 14.70
C LEU A 116 5.30 4.25 14.99
N LYS A 117 4.66 3.09 14.76
CA LYS A 117 5.24 1.79 15.17
C LYS A 117 6.19 1.21 14.13
N MET A 118 5.69 0.89 12.94
CA MET A 118 6.51 0.24 11.92
C MET A 118 7.66 1.13 11.44
N ARG A 119 7.40 2.41 11.15
CA ARG A 119 8.44 3.35 10.71
C ARG A 119 9.20 4.04 11.84
N LYS A 120 8.73 3.95 13.09
CA LYS A 120 9.38 4.60 14.24
C LYS A 120 9.55 6.11 14.04
N ILE A 121 8.54 6.77 13.47
CA ILE A 121 8.54 8.22 13.25
C ILE A 121 7.66 8.85 14.32
N LYS A 122 8.19 9.82 15.06
CA LYS A 122 7.40 10.62 15.99
C LYS A 122 7.18 12.00 15.38
N PRO A 123 5.99 12.32 14.85
CA PRO A 123 5.71 13.66 14.34
C PRO A 123 5.76 14.70 15.47
N LEU A 124 6.27 15.89 15.16
CA LEU A 124 6.36 17.04 16.06
C LEU A 124 5.01 17.76 16.14
N SER A 125 4.36 17.89 15.00
CA SER A 125 3.04 18.48 14.85
C SER A 125 2.28 17.80 13.71
N SER A 126 0.96 17.94 13.69
CA SER A 126 0.14 17.45 12.58
C SER A 126 -1.05 18.36 12.28
N ILE A 127 -1.50 18.37 11.03
CA ILE A 127 -2.70 19.09 10.62
C ILE A 127 -3.39 18.42 9.44
N ASN A 128 -4.72 18.39 9.47
CA ASN A 128 -5.54 17.88 8.37
C ASN A 128 -5.55 18.91 7.23
N VAL A 129 -5.38 18.45 6.00
CA VAL A 129 -5.29 19.35 4.84
C VAL A 129 -6.08 18.84 3.65
N GLN A 130 -6.38 19.78 2.75
CA GLN A 130 -6.85 19.53 1.41
C GLN A 130 -5.78 19.95 0.39
N VAL A 131 -5.57 19.11 -0.62
CA VAL A 131 -4.70 19.38 -1.77
C VAL A 131 -5.55 19.42 -3.03
N PRO A 132 -5.88 20.61 -3.56
CA PRO A 132 -6.81 20.74 -4.68
C PRO A 132 -6.26 20.16 -5.99
N GLU A 133 -4.94 20.15 -6.17
CA GLU A 133 -4.28 19.70 -7.40
C GLU A 133 -4.16 18.17 -7.53
N LEU A 134 -4.40 17.43 -6.44
CA LEU A 134 -4.24 15.98 -6.39
C LEU A 134 -5.57 15.29 -6.09
N ARG A 135 -5.67 14.02 -6.50
CA ARG A 135 -6.71 13.09 -6.09
C ARG A 135 -6.11 11.77 -5.62
N LEU A 136 -6.81 11.08 -4.74
CA LEU A 136 -6.42 9.74 -4.28
C LEU A 136 -6.70 8.71 -5.40
N THR A 137 -5.73 7.87 -5.70
CA THR A 137 -5.88 6.71 -6.59
C THR A 137 -5.44 5.44 -5.87
N PHE A 138 -5.85 4.28 -6.40
CA PHE A 138 -5.35 2.97 -5.95
C PHE A 138 -4.87 2.21 -7.16
N ASP A 139 -3.79 2.70 -7.74
CA ASP A 139 -3.27 2.27 -9.04
C ASP A 139 -1.81 1.84 -8.97
N LEU A 140 -1.21 1.91 -7.78
CA LEU A 140 0.11 1.37 -7.54
C LEU A 140 0.00 -0.13 -7.31
N ALA A 141 0.50 -0.92 -8.26
CA ALA A 141 0.33 -2.36 -8.26
C ALA A 141 1.16 -3.03 -7.15
N GLY A 142 0.52 -3.89 -6.38
CA GLY A 142 1.14 -4.68 -5.33
C GLY A 142 1.35 -6.14 -5.74
N LEU A 143 0.79 -7.05 -4.94
CA LEU A 143 0.84 -8.50 -5.18
C LEU A 143 -0.57 -9.00 -5.53
N PRO A 144 -0.78 -9.55 -6.75
CA PRO A 144 -2.06 -10.12 -7.12
C PRO A 144 -2.58 -11.15 -6.11
N TYR A 145 -3.90 -11.22 -5.99
CA TYR A 145 -4.67 -12.08 -5.08
C TYR A 145 -4.49 -11.82 -3.59
N THR A 146 -3.59 -10.93 -3.17
CA THR A 146 -3.29 -10.71 -1.74
C THR A 146 -3.36 -9.23 -1.37
N GLU A 147 -2.53 -8.42 -2.01
CA GLU A 147 -2.40 -6.98 -1.79
C GLU A 147 -2.38 -6.28 -3.17
N PRO A 148 -3.50 -6.28 -3.91
CA PRO A 148 -3.41 -6.07 -5.36
C PRO A 148 -2.98 -4.67 -5.75
N CYS A 149 -3.38 -3.66 -4.98
CA CYS A 149 -2.94 -2.29 -5.18
C CYS A 149 -2.86 -1.50 -3.88
N PHE A 150 -2.02 -0.47 -3.90
CA PHE A 150 -1.82 0.51 -2.83
C PHE A 150 -2.26 1.90 -3.28
N ALA A 151 -2.41 2.81 -2.31
CA ALA A 151 -2.73 4.20 -2.58
C ALA A 151 -1.60 4.89 -3.32
N ASN A 152 -1.97 5.79 -4.21
CA ASN A 152 -1.10 6.74 -4.89
C ASN A 152 -1.88 8.06 -5.04
N SER A 153 -1.24 9.08 -5.58
CA SER A 153 -1.92 10.30 -5.99
C SER A 153 -1.85 10.45 -7.51
N ALA A 154 -2.81 11.17 -8.08
CA ALA A 154 -2.78 11.63 -9.46
C ALA A 154 -3.14 13.10 -9.51
N ARG A 155 -2.66 13.82 -10.54
CA ARG A 155 -3.13 15.17 -10.82
C ARG A 155 -4.65 15.15 -11.02
N ARG A 156 -5.35 16.08 -10.38
CA ARG A 156 -6.78 16.32 -10.61
C ARG A 156 -6.87 17.08 -11.93
N LEU A 157 -7.54 16.48 -12.91
CA LEU A 157 -7.93 17.22 -14.12
C LEU A 157 -9.03 18.21 -13.70
N PRO A 158 -9.03 19.46 -14.19
CA PRO A 158 -10.14 20.37 -13.97
C PRO A 158 -11.43 19.71 -14.46
N ASP A 159 -12.52 19.86 -13.71
CA ASP A 159 -13.82 19.39 -14.16
C ASP A 159 -14.22 20.16 -15.43
N PRO A 160 -14.40 19.52 -16.60
CA PRO A 160 -14.86 20.21 -17.80
C PRO A 160 -16.24 20.88 -17.61
N SER A 161 -16.99 20.56 -16.54
CA SER A 161 -18.24 21.25 -16.22
C SER A 161 -18.07 22.60 -15.53
N ALA A 162 -16.86 22.94 -15.04
CA ALA A 162 -16.60 24.26 -14.47
C ALA A 162 -16.70 25.38 -15.53
N ASP A 163 -16.41 25.08 -16.79
CA ASP A 163 -16.58 25.98 -17.92
C ASP A 163 -18.03 26.02 -18.45
N ALA A 164 -18.85 25.03 -18.10
CA ALA A 164 -20.27 24.96 -18.50
C ALA A 164 -21.22 25.64 -17.50
N ALA A 165 -20.75 25.93 -16.28
CA ALA A 165 -21.55 26.56 -15.23
C ALA A 165 -21.88 28.06 -15.48
N SER A 166 -21.33 28.68 -16.53
CA SER A 166 -21.72 30.03 -16.98
C SER A 166 -22.99 30.06 -17.83
N ALA A 167 -23.61 28.93 -18.15
CA ALA A 167 -24.82 28.90 -18.98
C ALA A 167 -25.81 27.83 -18.53
N LYS A 168 -26.57 28.13 -17.48
CA LYS A 168 -28.05 28.02 -17.39
C LYS A 168 -28.48 27.83 -15.94
N GLU A 169 -28.99 28.93 -15.40
CA GLU A 169 -29.76 29.00 -14.17
C GLU A 169 -31.22 28.60 -14.47
N SER A 170 -31.71 27.51 -13.85
CA SER A 170 -33.14 27.27 -13.55
C SER A 170 -33.33 25.92 -12.81
N THR A 171 -33.51 25.97 -11.49
CA THR A 171 -34.03 24.92 -10.58
C THR A 171 -35.58 24.88 -10.64
N PRO A 172 -36.36 23.99 -9.96
CA PRO A 172 -36.04 22.78 -9.17
C PRO A 172 -37.03 21.57 -9.36
N LEU A 173 -36.79 20.49 -8.57
CA LEU A 173 -37.66 19.35 -8.16
C LEU A 173 -37.61 18.01 -8.93
N LEU A 174 -37.32 16.97 -8.14
CA LEU A 174 -37.53 15.53 -8.35
C LEU A 174 -37.03 14.92 -9.67
N GLY A 175 -35.77 14.49 -9.67
CA GLY A 175 -35.31 13.38 -10.51
C GLY A 175 -34.65 12.33 -9.62
N PRO A 176 -34.93 11.02 -9.79
CA PRO A 176 -34.27 10.00 -8.98
C PRO A 176 -32.75 10.07 -9.25
N ALA A 177 -31.98 10.03 -8.17
CA ALA A 177 -30.56 9.75 -8.24
C ALA A 177 -30.37 8.46 -9.05
N ASN A 178 -29.93 8.58 -10.29
CA ASN A 178 -29.44 7.47 -11.08
C ASN A 178 -27.92 7.41 -10.90
N PRO A 179 -27.38 6.58 -9.99
CA PRO A 179 -25.99 6.15 -10.07
C PRO A 179 -25.90 5.01 -11.11
N THR A 180 -26.29 5.27 -12.36
CA THR A 180 -26.24 4.27 -13.45
C THR A 180 -24.94 4.36 -14.25
N GLY A 181 -23.83 4.61 -13.55
CA GLY A 181 -22.49 4.29 -14.06
C GLY A 181 -21.97 3.13 -13.22
N GLY A 182 -21.94 1.92 -13.78
CA GLY A 182 -21.38 0.69 -13.17
C GLY A 182 -19.85 0.76 -12.97
N GLY A 183 -19.37 1.87 -12.43
CA GLY A 183 -17.98 2.15 -12.10
C GLY A 183 -17.73 1.95 -10.61
N TYR A 184 -16.50 1.62 -10.27
CA TYR A 184 -16.08 1.42 -8.88
C TYR A 184 -16.15 2.74 -8.09
N ARG A 185 -16.49 2.68 -6.79
CA ARG A 185 -16.84 3.85 -5.96
C ARG A 185 -15.74 4.89 -5.72
N LYS A 186 -14.49 4.63 -6.15
CA LYS A 186 -13.37 5.59 -6.07
C LYS A 186 -13.65 6.91 -6.78
N ASP A 187 -14.36 6.84 -7.90
CA ASP A 187 -14.59 8.03 -8.74
C ASP A 187 -15.69 8.95 -8.16
N ARG A 188 -16.28 8.60 -7.01
CA ARG A 188 -17.28 9.43 -6.32
C ARG A 188 -16.67 10.60 -5.56
N TRP A 189 -15.39 10.54 -5.21
CA TRP A 189 -14.70 11.66 -4.57
C TRP A 189 -14.18 12.62 -5.64
N THR A 190 -14.84 13.77 -5.78
CA THR A 190 -14.53 14.77 -6.81
C THR A 190 -13.69 15.92 -6.29
N LYS A 191 -13.57 16.08 -4.97
CA LYS A 191 -12.78 17.15 -4.31
C LYS A 191 -11.28 16.85 -4.35
N GLY A 192 -10.49 17.82 -3.88
CA GLY A 192 -9.05 17.63 -3.67
C GLY A 192 -8.72 16.45 -2.75
N LEU A 193 -7.49 15.97 -2.83
CA LEU A 193 -6.94 14.93 -1.96
C LEU A 193 -6.96 15.41 -0.51
N ILE A 194 -7.53 14.59 0.38
CA ILE A 194 -7.52 14.83 1.81
C ILE A 194 -6.45 13.97 2.46
N GLY A 195 -5.67 14.58 3.36
CA GLY A 195 -4.60 13.91 4.05
C GLY A 195 -4.19 14.65 5.31
N VAL A 196 -3.09 14.20 5.91
CA VAL A 196 -2.50 14.77 7.11
C VAL A 196 -1.09 15.20 6.80
N VAL A 197 -0.78 16.46 7.11
CA VAL A 197 0.60 16.94 7.09
C VAL A 197 1.20 16.68 8.46
N TYR A 198 2.30 15.95 8.47
CA TYR A 198 3.13 15.75 9.66
C TYR A 198 4.38 16.62 9.55
N GLU A 199 4.70 17.35 10.62
CA GLU A 199 6.01 17.92 10.77
C GLU A 199 6.97 16.88 11.34
N VAL A 200 8.02 16.56 10.58
CA VAL A 200 9.00 15.52 10.94
C VAL A 200 10.42 16.06 10.86
N THR A 201 11.35 15.41 11.56
CA THR A 201 12.78 15.74 11.43
C THR A 201 13.31 15.34 10.06
N LYS A 202 14.39 15.97 9.57
CA LYS A 202 15.07 15.54 8.33
C LYS A 202 15.48 14.05 8.36
N SER A 203 15.91 13.54 9.51
CA SER A 203 16.26 12.13 9.68
C SER A 203 15.05 11.20 9.56
N ASP A 204 13.90 11.60 10.11
CA ASP A 204 12.67 10.82 9.98
C ASP A 204 12.13 10.89 8.55
N TYR A 205 12.24 12.06 7.90
CA TYR A 205 11.90 12.20 6.49
C TYR A 205 12.76 11.28 5.60
N ALA A 206 14.08 11.23 5.82
CA ALA A 206 14.95 10.27 5.12
C ALA A 206 14.51 8.81 5.35
N ARG A 207 14.01 8.48 6.54
CA ARG A 207 13.43 7.14 6.83
C ARG A 207 12.12 6.90 6.08
N ILE A 208 11.27 7.90 5.92
CA ILE A 208 10.06 7.83 5.07
C ILE A 208 10.49 7.48 3.64
N ILE A 209 11.39 8.27 3.05
CA ILE A 209 11.91 8.03 1.69
C ILE A 209 12.45 6.60 1.55
N ALA A 210 13.26 6.14 2.49
CA ALA A 210 13.86 4.81 2.44
C ALA A 210 12.82 3.68 2.55
N THR A 211 11.74 3.87 3.29
CA THR A 211 10.73 2.82 3.56
C THR A 211 9.58 2.80 2.56
N GLU A 212 9.25 3.94 1.95
CA GLU A 212 8.18 4.04 0.94
C GLU A 212 8.66 3.71 -0.48
N GLY A 213 9.98 3.56 -0.67
CA GLY A 213 10.58 3.43 -2.01
C GLY A 213 10.72 4.78 -2.72
N GLY A 214 10.92 5.86 -1.96
CA GLY A 214 11.23 7.17 -2.52
C GLY A 214 12.55 7.12 -3.32
N GLY A 215 12.47 7.49 -4.60
CA GLY A 215 13.55 7.38 -5.58
C GLY A 215 13.54 6.10 -6.43
N SER A 216 12.67 5.12 -6.13
CA SER A 216 12.48 3.92 -6.98
C SER A 216 11.03 3.79 -7.46
N SER A 217 10.06 3.92 -6.56
CA SER A 217 8.62 3.79 -6.88
C SER A 217 7.86 5.11 -6.75
N TYR A 218 8.37 6.05 -5.95
CA TYR A 218 7.81 7.38 -5.79
C TYR A 218 8.86 8.47 -6.02
N GLN A 219 8.43 9.61 -6.53
CA GLN A 219 9.17 10.86 -6.59
C GLN A 219 8.70 11.76 -5.43
N ASP A 220 9.65 12.44 -4.78
CA ASP A 220 9.33 13.54 -3.88
C ASP A 220 8.96 14.77 -4.69
N ILE A 221 7.78 15.32 -4.41
CA ILE A 221 7.28 16.55 -5.01
C ILE A 221 6.87 17.53 -3.92
N LEU A 222 6.99 18.82 -4.22
CA LEU A 222 6.49 19.89 -3.36
C LEU A 222 5.14 20.38 -3.90
N ILE A 223 4.11 20.36 -3.06
CA ILE A 223 2.73 20.68 -3.45
C ILE A 223 2.11 21.72 -2.51
N ASP A 224 1.18 22.53 -3.04
CA ASP A 224 0.38 23.44 -2.23
C ASP A 224 -0.75 22.67 -1.54
N CYS A 225 -0.91 22.93 -0.23
CA CYS A 225 -2.01 22.40 0.54
C CYS A 225 -2.64 23.47 1.45
N TYR A 226 -3.86 23.20 1.89
CA TYR A 226 -4.70 24.14 2.63
C TYR A 226 -5.17 23.47 3.92
N ALA A 227 -5.02 24.18 5.04
CA ALA A 227 -5.42 23.68 6.34
C ALA A 227 -6.95 23.50 6.41
N LEU A 228 -7.39 22.34 6.89
CA LEU A 228 -8.80 22.08 7.18
C LEU A 228 -9.13 22.49 8.62
N SER A 229 -10.42 22.71 8.86
CA SER A 229 -10.95 22.94 10.20
C SER A 229 -10.69 21.71 11.09
N THR A 230 -10.52 21.95 12.39
CA THR A 230 -10.51 20.88 13.40
C THR A 230 -11.89 20.33 13.70
N ASP A 231 -12.94 21.03 13.25
CA ASP A 231 -14.32 20.56 13.32
C ASP A 231 -14.59 19.50 12.26
N GLU A 232 -14.82 18.26 12.70
CA GLU A 232 -15.04 17.10 11.84
C GLU A 232 -16.38 17.17 11.07
N GLU A 233 -17.36 17.92 11.56
CA GLU A 233 -18.69 18.04 10.96
C GLU A 233 -18.73 19.09 9.84
N LYS A 234 -17.74 20.00 9.82
CA LYS A 234 -17.66 21.03 8.78
C LYS A 234 -17.43 20.38 7.42
N PRO A 235 -18.30 20.63 6.41
CA PRO A 235 -18.12 20.06 5.08
C PRO A 235 -16.83 20.57 4.43
N ILE A 236 -16.20 19.72 3.64
CA ILE A 236 -14.99 20.08 2.92
C ILE A 236 -15.38 20.97 1.72
N PRO A 237 -14.80 22.16 1.53
CA PRO A 237 -15.13 22.98 0.38
C PRO A 237 -14.56 22.39 -0.93
N ASP A 238 -15.23 22.62 -2.06
CA ASP A 238 -14.72 22.18 -3.37
C ASP A 238 -13.46 22.95 -3.80
N VAL A 239 -13.41 24.22 -3.40
CA VAL A 239 -12.26 25.11 -3.55
C VAL A 239 -11.80 25.50 -2.15
N PRO A 240 -10.55 25.18 -1.77
CA PRO A 240 -10.08 25.45 -0.41
C PRO A 240 -9.99 26.95 -0.14
N GLU A 241 -10.40 27.34 1.07
CA GLU A 241 -10.25 28.70 1.60
C GLU A 241 -8.98 28.80 2.44
N GLY A 242 -8.38 30.00 2.49
CA GLY A 242 -7.23 30.29 3.34
C GLY A 242 -5.88 30.32 2.61
N GLN A 243 -4.82 30.54 3.38
CA GLN A 243 -3.47 30.68 2.84
C GLN A 243 -2.86 29.30 2.56
N PRO A 244 -2.39 29.04 1.33
CA PRO A 244 -1.69 27.80 1.02
C PRO A 244 -0.35 27.74 1.74
N PHE A 245 0.18 26.53 1.87
CA PHE A 245 1.54 26.28 2.33
C PHE A 245 2.12 25.05 1.63
N LYS A 246 3.45 24.99 1.52
CA LYS A 246 4.14 23.96 0.75
C LYS A 246 4.44 22.74 1.61
N VAL A 247 4.22 21.56 1.05
CA VAL A 247 4.50 20.29 1.72
C VAL A 247 5.12 19.29 0.76
N HIS A 248 6.00 18.46 1.29
CA HIS A 248 6.58 17.34 0.58
C HIS A 248 5.61 16.17 0.55
N THR A 249 5.48 15.52 -0.60
CA THR A 249 4.71 14.29 -0.70
C THR A 249 5.32 13.33 -1.71
N LEU A 250 4.98 12.06 -1.55
CA LEU A 250 5.42 11.02 -2.46
C LEU A 250 4.36 10.80 -3.53
N PHE A 251 4.76 10.95 -4.78
CA PHE A 251 3.91 10.82 -5.95
C PHE A 251 4.57 9.88 -6.96
N ALA A 252 3.81 8.94 -7.52
CA ALA A 252 4.30 8.03 -8.56
C ALA A 252 3.70 8.43 -9.92
N PRO A 253 4.35 9.32 -10.72
CA PRO A 253 3.83 9.70 -12.02
C PRO A 253 3.77 8.53 -13.00
N PRO A 254 2.88 8.59 -14.01
CA PRO A 254 2.86 7.62 -15.10
C PRO A 254 4.22 7.51 -15.83
N GLU A 255 4.92 8.63 -16.01
CA GLU A 255 6.19 8.73 -16.75
C GLU A 255 7.39 8.24 -15.93
N LEU A 256 7.24 8.02 -14.61
CA LEU A 256 8.35 7.55 -13.77
C LEU A 256 8.89 6.20 -14.24
N ARG A 257 8.11 5.37 -14.93
CA ARG A 257 8.61 4.10 -15.48
C ARG A 257 9.52 4.31 -16.70
N GLU A 258 9.26 5.35 -17.51
CA GLU A 258 10.10 5.70 -18.65
C GLU A 258 11.38 6.40 -18.19
N ALA A 259 11.25 7.32 -17.22
CA ALA A 259 12.38 8.05 -16.63
C ALA A 259 13.20 7.20 -15.63
N ASN A 260 12.57 6.23 -14.97
CA ASN A 260 13.18 5.35 -13.99
C ASN A 260 12.77 3.88 -14.23
N PRO A 261 13.44 3.21 -15.19
CA PRO A 261 13.16 1.82 -15.49
C PRO A 261 13.51 0.88 -14.34
N THR A 262 14.11 1.34 -13.23
CA THR A 262 14.44 0.51 -12.07
C THR A 262 13.35 0.48 -10.98
N GLY A 263 12.20 1.12 -11.23
CA GLY A 263 11.06 1.09 -10.31
C GLY A 263 10.42 -0.29 -10.20
N THR A 264 10.16 -0.73 -8.97
CA THR A 264 9.58 -2.05 -8.68
C THR A 264 8.06 -2.07 -8.75
N MET A 265 7.42 -0.92 -8.53
CA MET A 265 5.96 -0.84 -8.55
C MET A 265 5.46 -0.37 -9.91
N GLN A 266 4.59 -1.16 -10.53
CA GLN A 266 3.96 -0.83 -11.79
C GLN A 266 2.69 -0.01 -11.51
N ARG A 267 2.47 1.08 -12.24
CA ARG A 267 1.18 1.76 -12.23
C ARG A 267 0.21 1.02 -13.16
N ARG A 268 -1.00 0.70 -12.69
CA ARG A 268 -2.03 0.08 -13.54
C ARG A 268 -2.65 1.13 -14.46
N PRO A 269 -2.95 0.80 -15.74
CA PRO A 269 -3.42 1.79 -16.71
C PRO A 269 -4.73 2.49 -16.33
N ASN A 270 -5.65 1.76 -15.70
CA ASN A 270 -6.90 2.30 -15.20
C ASN A 270 -6.82 2.47 -13.67
N PRO A 271 -6.77 3.71 -13.15
CA PRO A 271 -6.61 3.94 -11.72
C PRO A 271 -7.77 3.46 -10.83
N SER A 272 -8.94 3.28 -11.44
CA SER A 272 -10.18 2.91 -10.75
C SER A 272 -10.46 1.41 -10.81
N TYR A 273 -9.64 0.64 -11.55
CA TYR A 273 -9.87 -0.79 -11.81
C TYR A 273 -9.64 -1.70 -10.59
N ALA A 274 -8.41 -1.72 -10.09
CA ALA A 274 -7.95 -2.68 -9.07
C ALA A 274 -8.58 -2.37 -7.70
N GLN A 275 -8.74 -3.35 -6.82
CA GLN A 275 -9.26 -3.14 -5.47
C GLN A 275 -8.14 -3.30 -4.44
N PRO A 276 -7.99 -2.34 -3.51
CA PRO A 276 -7.06 -2.51 -2.40
C PRO A 276 -7.53 -3.65 -1.48
N SER A 277 -6.60 -4.30 -0.78
CA SER A 277 -6.97 -5.35 0.17
C SER A 277 -7.77 -4.80 1.35
N ALA A 278 -8.52 -5.68 2.02
CA ALA A 278 -9.20 -5.33 3.27
C ALA A 278 -8.23 -4.83 4.34
N ARG A 279 -7.06 -5.48 4.45
CA ARG A 279 -6.00 -5.09 5.39
C ARG A 279 -5.49 -3.67 5.09
N TYR A 280 -5.25 -3.34 3.83
CA TYR A 280 -4.74 -2.02 3.44
C TYR A 280 -5.79 -0.92 3.62
N LEU A 281 -7.04 -1.16 3.23
CA LEU A 281 -8.13 -0.21 3.49
C LEU A 281 -8.34 0.04 4.98
N LYS A 282 -8.19 -1.00 5.81
CA LYS A 282 -8.26 -0.84 7.27
C LYS A 282 -7.23 0.17 7.78
N LEU A 283 -5.98 0.14 7.29
CA LEU A 283 -4.96 1.12 7.68
C LEU A 283 -5.41 2.55 7.37
N ILE A 284 -5.97 2.78 6.18
CA ILE A 284 -6.40 4.12 5.77
C ILE A 284 -7.61 4.59 6.59
N ARG A 285 -8.57 3.70 6.87
CA ARG A 285 -9.75 3.99 7.68
C ARG A 285 -9.41 4.26 9.14
N ASP A 286 -8.65 3.36 9.76
CA ASP A 286 -8.15 3.52 11.13
C ASP A 286 -7.37 4.83 11.26
N GLY A 287 -6.50 5.14 10.28
CA GLY A 287 -5.74 6.39 10.25
C GLY A 287 -6.63 7.63 10.10
N GLY A 288 -7.67 7.55 9.27
CA GLY A 288 -8.65 8.63 9.13
C GLY A 288 -9.41 8.91 10.42
N GLU A 289 -9.75 7.87 11.19
CA GLU A 289 -10.36 8.00 12.51
C GLU A 289 -9.37 8.54 13.56
N GLN A 290 -8.17 7.96 13.65
CA GLN A 290 -7.11 8.39 14.58
C GLN A 290 -6.72 9.86 14.39
N ARG A 291 -6.82 10.36 13.16
CA ARG A 291 -6.50 11.76 12.80
C ARG A 291 -7.72 12.65 12.69
N LYS A 292 -8.91 12.16 13.02
CA LYS A 292 -10.14 12.94 13.01
C LYS A 292 -10.33 13.67 11.68
N LEU A 293 -10.11 12.95 10.57
CA LEU A 293 -10.38 13.50 9.24
C LEU A 293 -11.88 13.86 9.16
N PRO A 294 -12.27 14.87 8.35
CA PRO A 294 -13.67 15.28 8.24
C PRO A 294 -14.60 14.09 7.98
N LEU A 295 -15.77 14.08 8.63
CA LEU A 295 -16.72 12.97 8.57
C LEU A 295 -17.12 12.63 7.14
N GLU A 296 -17.26 13.65 6.29
CA GLU A 296 -17.53 13.51 4.86
C GLU A 296 -16.48 12.62 4.16
N TYR A 297 -15.19 12.85 4.42
CA TYR A 297 -14.11 12.07 3.81
C TYR A 297 -14.01 10.67 4.43
N ARG A 298 -14.22 10.53 5.74
CA ARG A 298 -14.29 9.22 6.40
C ARG A 298 -15.41 8.35 5.80
N ALA A 299 -16.59 8.92 5.55
CA ALA A 299 -17.68 8.23 4.88
C ALA A 299 -17.30 7.78 3.46
N TYR A 300 -16.56 8.61 2.72
CA TYR A 300 -16.01 8.20 1.42
C TYR A 300 -15.04 7.00 1.56
N LEU A 301 -14.09 7.03 2.50
CA LEU A 301 -13.14 5.94 2.74
C LEU A 301 -13.84 4.64 3.15
N GLU A 302 -14.92 4.72 3.94
CA GLU A 302 -15.75 3.57 4.29
C GLU A 302 -16.52 2.99 3.10
N SER A 303 -16.90 3.83 2.14
CA SER A 303 -17.64 3.39 0.95
C SER A 303 -16.80 2.52 0.00
N LEU A 304 -15.45 2.57 0.09
CA LEU A 304 -14.52 1.80 -0.75
C LEU A 304 -14.67 0.30 -0.49
N ARG A 305 -14.67 -0.54 -1.54
CA ARG A 305 -14.85 -2.00 -1.40
C ARG A 305 -13.53 -2.75 -1.43
N PRO A 306 -13.16 -3.50 -0.38
CA PRO A 306 -11.93 -4.28 -0.42
C PRO A 306 -11.98 -5.36 -1.51
N TYR A 307 -10.81 -5.74 -2.03
CA TYR A 307 -10.64 -6.94 -2.84
C TYR A 307 -10.99 -8.17 -2.02
N THR A 308 -11.80 -9.06 -2.59
CA THR A 308 -12.17 -10.34 -2.02
C THR A 308 -12.07 -11.44 -3.06
N ILE A 309 -11.56 -12.60 -2.64
CA ILE A 309 -11.53 -13.81 -3.45
C ILE A 309 -12.93 -14.43 -3.37
N THR A 310 -13.59 -14.58 -4.52
CA THR A 310 -14.97 -15.11 -4.59
C THR A 310 -15.02 -16.51 -5.23
N THR A 311 -13.93 -16.94 -5.87
CA THR A 311 -13.87 -18.24 -6.54
C THR A 311 -12.72 -19.11 -6.02
N TRP A 312 -12.93 -20.43 -6.03
CA TRP A 312 -11.87 -21.39 -5.69
C TRP A 312 -10.68 -21.31 -6.65
N ARG A 313 -10.91 -20.93 -7.92
CA ARG A 313 -9.85 -20.72 -8.92
C ARG A 313 -8.94 -19.57 -8.51
N GLN A 314 -9.50 -18.44 -8.06
CA GLN A 314 -8.71 -17.31 -7.55
C GLN A 314 -7.95 -17.72 -6.29
N ARG A 315 -8.53 -18.57 -5.43
CA ARG A 315 -7.83 -19.11 -4.25
C ARG A 315 -6.64 -19.98 -4.63
N MET A 316 -6.79 -20.84 -5.64
CA MET A 316 -5.66 -21.60 -6.19
C MET A 316 -4.60 -20.67 -6.80
N GLY A 317 -5.03 -19.65 -7.55
CA GLY A 317 -4.16 -18.63 -8.11
C GLY A 317 -3.35 -17.92 -7.02
N GLN A 318 -3.99 -17.55 -5.91
CA GLN A 318 -3.34 -16.96 -4.74
C GLN A 318 -2.21 -17.86 -4.21
N ILE A 319 -2.49 -19.15 -4.00
CA ILE A 319 -1.51 -20.11 -3.47
C ILE A 319 -0.33 -20.25 -4.44
N VAL A 320 -0.59 -20.52 -5.71
CA VAL A 320 0.46 -20.72 -6.73
C VAL A 320 1.29 -19.45 -6.91
N MET A 321 0.65 -18.29 -6.98
CA MET A 321 1.34 -16.99 -7.12
C MET A 321 2.23 -16.71 -5.90
N THR A 322 1.69 -16.89 -4.70
CA THR A 322 2.41 -16.66 -3.44
C THR A 322 3.59 -17.61 -3.31
N ALA A 323 3.39 -18.91 -3.51
CA ALA A 323 4.44 -19.92 -3.40
C ALA A 323 5.58 -19.70 -4.42
N THR A 324 5.25 -19.18 -5.60
CA THR A 324 6.23 -18.90 -6.65
C THR A 324 7.03 -17.64 -6.38
N TRP A 325 6.36 -16.53 -6.05
CA TRP A 325 6.99 -15.21 -6.04
C TRP A 325 7.43 -14.72 -4.66
N MET A 326 6.75 -15.10 -3.58
CA MET A 326 7.12 -14.61 -2.24
C MET A 326 8.52 -15.01 -1.78
N PRO A 327 9.01 -16.24 -2.00
CA PRO A 327 10.38 -16.59 -1.64
C PRO A 327 11.41 -15.67 -2.32
N LEU A 328 11.20 -15.34 -3.60
CA LEU A 328 12.08 -14.46 -4.37
C LEU A 328 12.03 -13.02 -3.86
N ILE A 329 10.84 -12.53 -3.51
CA ILE A 329 10.64 -11.21 -2.92
C ILE A 329 11.30 -11.13 -1.54
N VAL A 330 11.16 -12.14 -0.69
CA VAL A 330 11.78 -12.18 0.65
C VAL A 330 13.31 -12.19 0.53
N ILE A 331 13.87 -12.98 -0.38
CA ILE A 331 15.32 -12.98 -0.66
C ILE A 331 15.78 -11.59 -1.09
N TYR A 332 15.06 -10.95 -2.02
CA TYR A 332 15.34 -9.57 -2.44
C TYR A 332 15.34 -8.59 -1.26
N LEU A 333 14.29 -8.60 -0.43
CA LEU A 333 14.15 -7.70 0.71
C LEU A 333 15.27 -7.90 1.73
N ARG A 334 15.63 -9.16 2.02
CA ARG A 334 16.75 -9.50 2.91
C ARG A 334 18.07 -8.98 2.36
N LEU A 335 18.35 -9.26 1.09
CA LEU A 335 19.58 -8.82 0.43
C LEU A 335 19.67 -7.30 0.37
N SER A 336 18.56 -6.63 0.02
CA SER A 336 18.48 -5.17 -0.03
C SER A 336 18.86 -4.53 1.31
N ARG A 337 18.49 -5.13 2.44
CA ARG A 337 18.91 -4.62 3.76
C ARG A 337 20.40 -4.82 4.04
N LEU A 338 20.96 -5.94 3.58
CA LEU A 338 22.38 -6.26 3.81
C LEU A 338 23.32 -5.41 2.96
N VAL A 339 22.88 -4.98 1.78
CA VAL A 339 23.73 -4.24 0.83
C VAL A 339 23.30 -2.79 0.59
N ALA A 340 22.27 -2.29 1.29
CA ALA A 340 21.84 -0.90 1.18
C ALA A 340 22.95 0.07 1.63
N ASP A 341 23.07 1.19 0.93
CA ASP A 341 23.97 2.27 1.30
C ASP A 341 23.48 3.05 2.53
N LYS A 342 24.27 4.04 2.98
CA LYS A 342 23.90 4.93 4.11
C LYS A 342 22.61 5.74 3.87
N LYS A 343 22.12 5.80 2.64
CA LYS A 343 20.88 6.46 2.23
C LYS A 343 19.72 5.46 2.06
N GLY A 344 19.92 4.19 2.41
CA GLY A 344 18.93 3.12 2.31
C GLY A 344 18.71 2.60 0.88
N ARG A 345 19.58 2.95 -0.08
CA ARG A 345 19.43 2.58 -1.48
C ARG A 345 20.18 1.28 -1.78
N ALA A 346 19.51 0.35 -2.45
CA ALA A 346 20.13 -0.88 -2.93
C ALA A 346 21.16 -0.60 -4.05
N PRO A 347 22.19 -1.43 -4.23
CA PRO A 347 23.12 -1.33 -5.37
C PRO A 347 22.39 -1.46 -6.72
N TRP A 348 22.94 -0.85 -7.76
CA TRP A 348 22.30 -0.79 -9.09
C TRP A 348 21.91 -2.17 -9.66
N TRP A 349 22.72 -3.21 -9.44
CA TRP A 349 22.43 -4.56 -9.94
C TRP A 349 21.22 -5.18 -9.22
N LEU A 350 21.06 -4.89 -7.93
CA LEU A 350 19.95 -5.38 -7.13
C LEU A 350 18.64 -4.65 -7.47
N GLN A 351 18.73 -3.36 -7.81
CA GLN A 351 17.60 -2.61 -8.38
C GLN A 351 17.18 -3.16 -9.76
N LYS A 352 18.13 -3.51 -10.63
CA LYS A 352 17.80 -4.17 -11.92
C LYS A 352 17.17 -5.55 -11.71
N TYR A 353 17.67 -6.32 -10.74
CA TYR A 353 17.07 -7.62 -10.38
C TYR A 353 15.62 -7.46 -9.91
N SER A 354 15.35 -6.52 -8.99
CA SER A 354 14.00 -6.32 -8.48
C SER A 354 13.04 -5.84 -9.56
N THR A 355 13.50 -4.95 -10.44
CA THR A 355 12.75 -4.54 -11.62
C THR A 355 12.34 -5.72 -12.48
N LEU A 356 13.31 -6.59 -12.82
CA LEU A 356 13.05 -7.76 -13.63
C LEU A 356 12.09 -8.73 -12.92
N LEU A 357 12.26 -8.91 -11.61
CA LEU A 357 11.42 -9.75 -10.77
C LEU A 357 9.96 -9.30 -10.82
N PHE A 358 9.68 -8.04 -10.48
CA PHE A 358 8.30 -7.51 -10.46
C PHE A 358 7.70 -7.40 -11.86
N LYS A 359 8.48 -7.02 -12.88
CA LYS A 359 8.01 -7.00 -14.28
C LYS A 359 7.61 -8.40 -14.75
N THR A 360 8.40 -9.43 -14.44
CA THR A 360 8.12 -10.81 -14.83
C THR A 360 6.92 -11.36 -14.07
N MET A 361 6.81 -11.05 -12.78
CA MET A 361 5.64 -11.38 -11.97
C MET A 361 4.35 -10.81 -12.57
N TRP A 362 4.33 -9.52 -12.93
CA TRP A 362 3.15 -8.90 -13.53
C TRP A 362 2.88 -9.40 -14.95
N LEU A 363 3.91 -9.63 -15.76
CA LEU A 363 3.76 -10.22 -17.10
C LEU A 363 3.11 -11.61 -17.05
N THR A 364 3.62 -12.47 -16.16
CA THR A 364 3.07 -13.82 -15.95
C THR A 364 1.66 -13.76 -15.36
N TYR A 365 1.39 -12.81 -14.46
CA TYR A 365 0.03 -12.60 -13.97
C TYR A 365 -0.94 -12.23 -15.09
N ASP A 366 -0.64 -11.20 -15.86
CA ASP A 366 -1.53 -10.69 -16.92
C ASP A 366 -1.72 -11.73 -18.05
N SER A 367 -0.68 -12.52 -18.35
CA SER A 367 -0.69 -13.47 -19.47
C SER A 367 -1.12 -14.90 -19.11
N ILE A 368 -0.96 -15.32 -17.84
CA ILE A 368 -1.16 -16.72 -17.42
C ILE A 368 -2.11 -16.80 -16.22
N TYR A 369 -1.79 -16.15 -15.11
CA TYR A 369 -2.57 -16.36 -13.88
C TYR A 369 -3.98 -15.81 -14.01
N LYS A 370 -4.14 -14.58 -14.50
CA LYS A 370 -5.47 -13.96 -14.63
C LYS A 370 -6.38 -14.77 -15.56
N PRO A 371 -5.96 -15.19 -16.77
CA PRO A 371 -6.78 -16.08 -17.61
C PRO A 371 -7.11 -17.43 -16.98
N LEU A 372 -6.18 -18.04 -16.23
CA LEU A 372 -6.33 -19.41 -15.72
C LEU A 372 -7.10 -19.47 -14.39
N PHE A 373 -6.76 -18.59 -13.47
CA PHE A 373 -7.24 -18.57 -12.08
C PHE A 373 -8.28 -17.49 -11.81
N GLY A 374 -8.51 -16.56 -12.74
CA GLY A 374 -9.40 -15.42 -12.57
C GLY A 374 -8.67 -14.19 -12.02
N ASP A 375 -9.42 -13.10 -11.89
CA ASP A 375 -8.87 -11.78 -11.57
C ASP A 375 -8.29 -11.71 -10.16
N GLY A 376 -7.01 -11.40 -10.04
CA GLY A 376 -6.32 -11.20 -8.76
C GLY A 376 -6.28 -9.74 -8.30
N GLU A 377 -6.87 -8.83 -9.05
CA GLU A 377 -6.92 -7.40 -8.77
C GLU A 377 -8.32 -6.90 -8.48
N ARG A 378 -9.36 -7.62 -8.92
CA ARG A 378 -10.75 -7.22 -8.75
C ARG A 378 -11.61 -8.40 -8.29
N THR A 379 -12.52 -8.14 -7.37
CA THR A 379 -13.54 -9.07 -6.90
C THR A 379 -14.45 -9.43 -8.07
N ILE A 380 -14.52 -10.71 -8.41
CA ILE A 380 -15.41 -11.20 -9.48
C ILE A 380 -16.85 -11.13 -8.98
N GLY A 381 -17.72 -10.49 -9.78
CA GLY A 381 -19.14 -10.31 -9.47
C GLY A 381 -19.48 -9.00 -8.76
N ASP A 382 -18.50 -8.10 -8.57
CA ASP A 382 -18.66 -6.82 -7.85
C ASP A 382 -18.95 -5.62 -8.78
N ASP A 383 -19.54 -5.87 -9.96
CA ASP A 383 -19.85 -4.84 -10.98
C ASP A 383 -21.20 -4.15 -10.76
N ALA A 384 -21.82 -4.33 -9.59
CA ALA A 384 -23.06 -3.68 -9.16
C ALA A 384 -22.82 -2.45 -8.26
#